data_AF-A0A257W8H2-F1
#
_entry.id   AF-A0A257W8H2-F1
#
_cell.length_a   1.000
_cell.length_b   1.000
_cell.length_c   1.000
_cell.angle_alpha   90.00
_cell.angle_beta   90.00
_cell.angle_gamma   90.00
#
_symmetry.space_group_name_H-M   'P 1'
#
loop_
_entity.id
_entity.type
_entity.pdbx_description
1 polymer ?
#
loop_
_entity_poly.entity_id
_entity_poly.type
_entity_poly.pdbx_seq_one_letter_code
_entity_poly.pdbx_strand_id
1 'polypeptide(L)' 'MKFGFGDYGRYLASGIAQFGYETPRYYIMAQYHGTLGSISNADDGPKIKHRVVGLSAGFYLN' A
#
# COMPACT_ATOMS: atom_id res chain seq x y z
N MET A 1 -11.55 24.57 12.52
CA MET A 1 -11.93 23.16 12.24
C MET A 1 -11.59 22.35 13.48
N LYS A 2 -12.57 21.78 14.17
CA LYS A 2 -12.32 20.90 15.32
C LYS A 2 -11.88 19.55 14.76
N PHE A 3 -10.60 19.19 14.93
CA PHE A 3 -10.11 17.85 14.59
C PHE A 3 -10.70 16.84 15.58
N GLY A 4 -11.80 16.19 15.23
CA GLY A 4 -12.42 15.13 16.02
C GLY A 4 -12.02 13.76 15.48
N PHE A 5 -11.46 12.89 16.34
CA PHE A 5 -11.06 11.53 15.95
C PHE A 5 -12.26 10.58 15.68
N GLY A 6 -13.48 11.00 16.03
CA GLY A 6 -14.71 10.23 15.79
C GLY A 6 -15.11 10.18 14.31
N ASP A 7 -14.65 11.15 13.52
CA ASP A 7 -14.92 11.26 12.10
C ASP A 7 -13.71 10.75 11.30
N TYR A 8 -13.19 9.56 11.57
CA TYR A 8 -12.30 8.87 10.63
C TYR A 8 -12.94 7.55 10.20
N GLY A 9 -12.86 7.24 8.91
CA GLY A 9 -13.32 5.96 8.41
C GLY A 9 -12.59 4.85 9.17
N ARG A 10 -13.32 4.10 10.00
CA ARG A 10 -12.72 3.07 10.87
C ARG A 10 -12.18 1.87 10.08
N TYR A 11 -12.69 1.69 8.87
CA TYR A 11 -12.36 0.57 7.99
C TYR A 11 -11.81 1.08 6.67
N LEU A 12 -10.82 0.37 6.15
CA LEU A 12 -10.15 0.68 4.90
C LEU A 12 -9.99 -0.58 4.07
N ALA A 13 -10.42 -0.52 2.82
CA ALA A 13 -10.11 -1.56 1.84
C ALA A 13 -8.77 -1.25 1.15
N SER A 14 -7.89 -2.24 1.10
CA SER A 14 -6.61 -2.16 0.39
C SER A 14 -6.35 -3.43 -0.40
N GLY A 15 -5.58 -3.30 -1.48
CA GLY A 15 -5.17 -4.40 -2.34
C GLY A 15 -3.66 -4.39 -2.56
N ILE A 16 -3.08 -5.58 -2.59
CA ILE A 16 -1.66 -5.80 -2.89
C ILE A 16 -1.57 -6.54 -4.23
N ALA A 17 -0.75 -6.02 -5.13
CA ALA A 17 -0.33 -6.74 -6.32
C ALA A 17 1.15 -7.06 -6.21
N GLN A 18 1.53 -8.31 -6.44
CA GLN A 18 2.91 -8.79 -6.35
C GLN A 18 3.27 -9.52 -7.64
N PHE A 19 4.43 -9.20 -8.19
CA PHE A 19 4.97 -9.81 -9.39
C PHE A 19 6.46 -10.04 -9.19
N GLY A 20 6.95 -11.20 -9.60
CA GLY A 20 8.36 -11.51 -9.43
C GLY A 20 8.79 -12.71 -10.23
N TYR A 21 10.10 -12.87 -10.32
CA TYR A 21 10.72 -14.03 -10.93
C TYR A 21 11.87 -14.49 -10.03
N GLU A 22 11.97 -15.80 -9.88
CA GLU A 22 12.95 -16.45 -9.04
C GLU A 22 13.72 -17.49 -9.84
N THR A 23 15.02 -17.54 -9.60
CA THR A 23 15.94 -18.55 -10.12
C THR A 23 16.69 -19.18 -8.94
N PRO A 24 17.39 -20.32 -9.14
CA PRO A 24 18.21 -20.92 -8.09
C PRO A 24 19.32 -20.00 -7.52
N ARG A 25 19.66 -18.90 -8.21
CA ARG A 25 20.77 -18.01 -7.85
C ARG A 25 20.31 -16.63 -7.40
N TYR A 26 19.19 -16.14 -7.90
CA TYR A 26 18.71 -14.80 -7.61
C TYR A 26 17.20 -14.68 -7.77
N TYR A 27 16.64 -13.65 -7.14
CA TYR A 27 15.24 -13.27 -7.29
C TYR A 27 15.11 -11.78 -7.56
N ILE A 28 14.01 -11.42 -8.22
CA ILE A 28 13.53 -10.05 -8.32
C ILE A 28 12.02 -10.04 -8.06
N MET A 29 11.57 -9.07 -7.26
CA MET A 29 10.17 -8.92 -6.89
C MET A 29 9.79 -7.44 -6.92
N ALA A 30 8.62 -7.16 -7.49
CA ALA A 30 7.94 -5.89 -7.43
C ALA A 30 6.62 -6.06 -6.68
N GLN A 31 6.29 -5.09 -5.84
CA GLN A 31 5.01 -5.03 -5.15
C GLN A 31 4.39 -3.64 -5.25
N TYR A 32 3.08 -3.61 -5.45
CA TYR A 32 2.29 -2.40 -5.40
C TYR A 32 1.20 -2.57 -4.35
N HIS A 33 1.13 -1.62 -3.42
CA HIS A 33 0.15 -1.59 -2.35
C HIS A 33 -0.71 -0.33 -2.49
N GLY A 34 -2.02 -0.49 -2.71
CA GLY A 34 -2.92 0.62 -2.95
C GLY A 34 -4.18 0.52 -2.09
N THR A 35 -4.65 1.65 -1.56
CA THR A 35 -5.94 1.73 -0.88
C THR A 35 -7.06 2.00 -1.88
N LEU A 36 -8.13 1.21 -1.81
CA LEU A 36 -9.34 1.33 -2.64
C LEU A 36 -10.29 2.41 -2.10
N GLY A 37 -10.17 2.74 -0.81
CA GLY A 37 -10.91 3.80 -0.13
C GLY A 37 -10.10 5.05 0.18
N SER A 38 -10.82 6.13 0.50
CA SER A 38 -10.29 7.32 1.17
C SER A 38 -10.43 7.12 2.68
N ILE A 39 -9.40 7.48 3.45
CA ILE A 39 -9.48 7.49 4.92
C ILE A 39 -10.15 8.80 5.45
N SER A 40 -10.39 9.76 4.54
CA SER A 40 -10.99 11.06 4.87
C SER A 40 -12.51 10.96 5.07
N ASN A 41 -13.03 11.71 6.04
CA ASN A 41 -14.42 11.68 6.48
C ASN A 41 -15.10 13.06 6.46
N ALA A 42 -14.48 14.06 5.83
CA ALA A 42 -15.15 15.33 5.62
C ALA A 42 -15.75 15.35 4.20
N ASP A 43 -17.02 15.71 4.09
CA ASP A 43 -17.55 16.30 2.85
C ASP A 43 -16.63 17.49 2.51
N ASP A 44 -15.96 17.41 1.36
CA ASP A 44 -14.85 18.30 0.91
C ASP A 44 -13.51 18.21 1.67
N GLY A 45 -13.27 17.15 2.45
CA GLY A 45 -11.97 16.89 3.07
C GLY A 45 -10.89 16.40 2.10
N PRO A 46 -9.60 16.63 2.38
CA PRO A 46 -8.51 16.13 1.54
C PRO A 46 -8.55 14.60 1.46
N LYS A 47 -8.49 14.06 0.25
CA LYS A 47 -8.58 12.62 0.00
C LYS A 47 -7.25 11.94 0.34
N ILE A 48 -7.22 11.22 1.46
CA ILE A 48 -6.03 10.48 1.89
C ILE A 48 -6.05 9.09 1.24
N LYS A 49 -5.09 8.86 0.34
CA LYS A 49 -4.85 7.55 -0.30
C LYS A 49 -3.44 7.09 0.03
N HIS A 50 -3.28 5.82 0.40
CA HIS A 50 -1.97 5.21 0.59
C HIS A 50 -1.58 4.44 -0.67
N ARG A 51 -0.38 4.72 -1.18
CA ARG A 51 0.21 4.09 -2.36
C ARG A 51 1.67 3.82 -2.07
N VAL A 52 2.06 2.56 -2.04
CA VAL A 52 3.45 2.14 -1.81
C VAL A 52 3.88 1.24 -2.96
N VAL A 53 5.05 1.51 -3.50
CA VAL A 53 5.71 0.67 -4.49
C VAL A 53 6.98 0.14 -3.84
N GLY A 54 7.19 -1.17 -3.93
CA GLY A 54 8.40 -1.83 -3.46
C GLY A 54 9.09 -2.58 -4.59
N LEU A 55 10.40 -2.51 -4.61
CA LEU A 55 11.26 -3.33 -5.45
C LEU A 55 12.27 -4.02 -4.56
N SER A 56 12.42 -5.33 -4.74
CA SER A 56 13.36 -6.16 -4.01
C SER A 56 14.13 -7.01 -5.01
N ALA A 57 15.43 -7.17 -4.78
CA ALA A 57 16.27 -8.09 -5.54
C ALA A 57 17.34 -8.65 -4.60
N GLY A 58 17.78 -9.88 -4.86
CA GLY A 58 18.80 -10.52 -4.04
C GLY A 58 19.36 -11.77 -4.67
N PHE A 59 20.46 -12.25 -4.08
CA PHE A 59 21.14 -13.49 -4.46
C PHE A 59 21.00 -14.52 -3.35
N TYR A 60 20.89 -15.79 -3.74
CA TYR A 60 20.96 -16.91 -2.81
C TYR A 60 22.43 -17.23 -2.50
N LEU A 61 22.77 -17.24 -1.22
CA LEU A 61 24.09 -17.64 -0.71
C LEU A 61 24.08 -19.16 -0.56
N ASN A 62 24.27 -19.86 -1.68
CA ASN A 62 24.46 -21.31 -1.69
C ASN A 62 25.91 -21.64 -1.33
#